data_AF-S0FDD8-F1
#
_entry.id   AF-S0FDD8-F1
#
_cell.length_a   1.000
_cell.length_b   1.000
_cell.length_c   1.000
_cell.angle_alpha   90.00
_cell.angle_beta   90.00
_cell.angle_gamma   90.00
#
_symmetry.space_group_name_H-M   'P 1'
#
loop_
_entity.id
_entity.type
_entity.pdbx_description
1 polymer ?
#
loop_
_entity_poly.entity_id
_entity_poly.type
_entity_poly.pdbx_seq_one_letter_code
_entity_poly.pdbx_strand_id
1 'polypeptide(L)'
;DPIGLAGNNPTLYGYVRDINTWLDEFGLLTYNTMPSIPDHQKHHIIPQQLRYHDVIAKAGFNIHDESNIKYLPTKAGVNSNPKLPIHNGSHPIYTNQVKMDLDRVSVRAAQDARLGKVWKASDYQAEIDSIINKYNILLDQGLIKCK
;
A
#
# COMPACT_ATOMS: atom_id res chain seq x y z
N ASP A 1 12.99 -9.71 -34.20
CA ASP A 1 13.66 -10.37 -33.08
C ASP A 1 14.90 -9.56 -32.68
N PRO A 2 14.98 -9.00 -31.46
CA PRO A 2 13.85 -8.52 -30.68
C PRO A 2 14.01 -7.05 -30.25
N ILE A 3 12.89 -6.37 -30.38
CA ILE A 3 12.56 -5.11 -29.75
C ILE A 3 12.59 -5.31 -28.23
N GLY A 4 13.39 -4.50 -27.53
CA GLY A 4 13.59 -4.62 -26.09
C GLY A 4 12.33 -4.30 -25.30
N LEU A 5 11.64 -5.35 -24.86
CA LEU A 5 10.62 -5.36 -23.81
C LEU A 5 11.13 -4.69 -22.52
N ALA A 6 10.74 -3.43 -22.31
CA ALA A 6 10.51 -2.87 -20.96
C ALA A 6 9.61 -1.64 -21.01
N GLY A 7 8.68 -1.59 -21.97
CA GLY A 7 7.48 -0.74 -21.87
C GLY A 7 6.46 -1.41 -20.95
N ASN A 8 6.80 -1.54 -19.66
CA ASN A 8 5.82 -1.93 -18.65
C ASN A 8 5.74 -0.82 -17.60
N ASN A 9 5.32 0.36 -18.07
CA ASN A 9 4.80 1.39 -17.20
C ASN A 9 3.29 1.17 -17.07
N PRO A 10 2.77 0.51 -16.01
CA PRO A 10 1.33 0.41 -15.80
C PRO A 10 0.79 1.64 -15.04
N THR A 11 1.42 2.82 -15.12
CA THR A 11 0.79 4.06 -14.59
C THR A 11 -0.13 4.73 -15.61
N LEU A 12 -0.80 3.94 -16.44
CA LEU A 12 -2.00 4.38 -17.16
C LEU A 12 -3.20 3.54 -16.72
N TYR A 13 -3.39 3.44 -15.42
CA TYR A 13 -4.74 3.33 -14.92
C TYR A 13 -5.03 4.57 -14.09
N GLY A 14 -5.85 5.46 -14.66
CA GLY A 14 -6.69 6.33 -13.85
C GLY A 14 -7.64 5.46 -13.05
N TYR A 15 -7.14 4.86 -11.96
CA TYR A 15 -7.98 4.26 -10.96
C TYR A 15 -8.34 5.36 -9.98
N VAL A 16 -9.60 5.78 -10.05
CA VAL A 16 -10.29 6.45 -8.95
C VAL A 16 -10.02 5.60 -7.70
N ARG A 17 -9.48 6.22 -6.65
CA ARG A 17 -9.37 5.55 -5.35
C ARG A 17 -10.76 5.02 -5.01
N ASP A 18 -10.94 3.71 -4.98
CA ASP A 18 -12.08 3.12 -4.29
C ASP A 18 -11.78 3.21 -2.79
N ILE A 19 -12.01 4.43 -2.30
CA ILE A 19 -12.07 4.75 -0.89
C ILE A 19 -13.36 4.12 -0.36
N ASN A 20 -13.28 2.87 0.06
CA ASN A 20 -14.20 2.35 1.08
C ASN A 20 -13.98 3.07 2.45
N THR A 21 -13.61 4.36 2.43
CA THR A 21 -13.50 5.23 3.57
C THR A 21 -14.77 6.05 3.71
N TRP A 22 -15.14 6.28 4.95
CA TRP A 22 -15.95 7.44 5.30
C TRP A 22 -15.19 8.65 4.76
N LEU A 23 -15.82 9.42 3.88
CA LEU A 23 -15.18 10.57 3.22
C LEU A 23 -14.71 11.54 4.30
N ASP A 24 -13.39 11.69 4.49
CA ASP A 24 -12.84 12.76 5.31
C ASP A 24 -12.69 14.01 4.46
N GLU A 25 -13.81 14.70 4.27
CA GLU A 25 -13.89 15.92 3.45
C GLU A 25 -12.91 17.02 3.91
N PHE A 26 -12.43 16.97 5.16
CA PHE A 26 -11.57 17.99 5.77
C PHE A 26 -10.12 17.54 6.00
N GLY A 27 -9.78 16.27 5.77
CA GLY A 27 -8.42 15.74 6.00
C GLY A 27 -7.99 15.77 7.47
N LEU A 28 -8.94 15.67 8.41
CA LEU A 28 -8.70 15.74 9.85
C LEU A 28 -8.47 14.36 10.49
N LEU A 29 -8.76 13.28 9.77
CA LEU A 29 -8.51 11.93 10.21
C LEU A 29 -7.02 11.63 10.15
N THR A 30 -6.51 11.21 11.29
CA THR A 30 -5.17 10.65 11.46
C THR A 30 -5.34 9.23 11.97
N TYR A 31 -4.30 8.41 11.87
CA TYR A 31 -4.30 7.07 12.48
C TYR A 31 -4.81 7.07 13.94
N ASN A 32 -4.51 8.11 14.71
CA ASN A 32 -4.92 8.22 16.12
C ASN A 32 -6.36 8.70 16.32
N THR A 33 -6.91 9.48 15.38
CA THR A 33 -8.28 10.03 15.48
C THR A 33 -9.32 9.21 14.71
N MET A 34 -8.87 8.30 13.84
CA MET A 34 -9.72 7.30 13.18
C MET A 34 -10.54 6.49 14.21
N PRO A 35 -11.87 6.36 14.05
CA PRO A 35 -12.74 5.75 15.05
C PRO A 35 -12.51 4.24 15.20
N SER A 36 -12.75 3.71 16.39
CA SER A 36 -12.82 2.26 16.58
C SER A 36 -14.12 1.73 15.99
N ILE A 37 -14.05 0.75 15.09
CA ILE A 37 -15.21 0.06 14.54
C ILE A 37 -15.35 -1.28 15.26
N PRO A 38 -16.53 -1.62 15.82
CA PRO A 38 -16.75 -2.92 16.44
C PRO A 38 -16.35 -4.07 15.52
N ASP A 39 -15.68 -5.08 16.09
CA ASP A 39 -15.23 -6.27 15.36
C ASP A 39 -14.28 -6.01 14.16
N HIS A 40 -13.61 -4.85 14.14
CA HIS A 40 -12.59 -4.52 13.15
C HIS A 40 -11.32 -3.98 13.82
N GLN A 41 -10.20 -4.08 13.11
CA GLN A 41 -8.92 -3.50 13.49
C GLN A 41 -8.31 -2.71 12.33
N LYS A 42 -7.59 -1.63 12.66
CA LYS A 42 -6.77 -0.88 11.71
C LYS A 42 -5.61 -1.76 11.25
N HIS A 43 -5.45 -1.89 9.95
CA HIS A 43 -4.39 -2.65 9.30
C HIS A 43 -3.58 -1.73 8.42
N HIS A 44 -2.26 -1.74 8.59
CA HIS A 44 -1.33 -1.04 7.73
C HIS A 44 -1.14 -1.81 6.42
N ILE A 45 -1.52 -1.20 5.30
CA ILE A 45 -1.34 -1.78 3.96
C ILE A 45 0.16 -1.94 3.70
N ILE A 46 0.94 -0.87 3.68
CA ILE A 46 2.40 -0.97 3.81
C ILE A 46 2.71 -1.20 5.30
N PRO A 47 3.26 -2.38 5.69
CA PRO A 47 3.41 -2.73 7.09
C PRO A 47 4.33 -1.78 7.85
N GLN A 48 3.96 -1.45 9.10
CA GLN A 48 4.71 -0.53 9.96
C GLN A 48 6.19 -0.95 10.16
N GLN A 49 6.49 -2.25 10.05
CA GLN A 49 7.84 -2.80 10.09
C GLN A 49 8.75 -2.22 9.00
N LEU A 50 8.19 -1.71 7.91
CA LEU A 50 8.92 -1.15 6.77
C LEU A 50 9.05 0.39 6.82
N ARG A 51 8.68 1.03 7.95
CA ARG A 51 8.66 2.51 8.08
C ARG A 51 9.99 3.21 7.78
N TYR A 52 11.12 2.51 7.88
CA TYR A 52 12.46 3.05 7.59
C TYR A 52 13.03 2.58 6.24
N HIS A 53 12.20 2.01 5.37
CA HIS A 53 12.63 1.66 4.03
C HIS A 53 13.00 2.93 3.24
N ASP A 54 14.07 2.86 2.44
CA ASP A 54 14.63 4.02 1.73
C ASP A 54 13.59 4.74 0.84
N VAL A 55 12.76 3.98 0.12
CA VAL A 55 11.63 4.53 -0.67
C VAL A 55 10.64 5.34 0.19
N ILE A 56 10.32 4.86 1.39
CA ILE A 56 9.39 5.54 2.32
C ILE A 56 10.02 6.87 2.76
N ALA A 57 11.29 6.85 3.14
CA ALA A 57 12.03 8.04 3.52
C ALA A 57 12.14 9.06 2.37
N LYS A 58 12.48 8.61 1.16
CA LYS A 58 12.63 9.47 -0.03
C LYS A 58 11.32 10.08 -0.51
N ALA A 59 10.20 9.39 -0.32
CA ALA A 59 8.88 9.94 -0.57
C ALA A 59 8.46 10.97 0.51
N GLY A 60 9.06 10.92 1.70
CA GLY A 60 8.54 11.63 2.86
C GLY A 60 7.21 11.06 3.35
N PHE A 61 6.94 9.78 3.06
CA PHE A 61 5.64 9.16 3.32
C PHE A 61 5.46 8.85 4.80
N ASN A 62 4.31 9.25 5.36
CA ASN A 62 3.93 8.90 6.72
C ASN A 62 3.34 7.49 6.74
N ILE A 63 3.98 6.54 7.42
CA ILE A 63 3.46 5.16 7.52
C ILE A 63 2.09 5.07 8.21
N HIS A 64 1.70 6.10 8.97
CA HIS A 64 0.40 6.25 9.62
C HIS A 64 -0.59 7.11 8.82
N ASP A 65 -0.26 7.47 7.58
CA ASP A 65 -1.18 8.15 6.67
C ASP A 65 -2.45 7.32 6.48
N GLU A 66 -3.61 7.96 6.46
CA GLU A 66 -4.90 7.27 6.32
C GLU A 66 -5.00 6.44 5.04
N SER A 67 -4.33 6.86 3.96
CA SER A 67 -4.26 6.11 2.71
C SER A 67 -3.59 4.74 2.88
N ASN A 68 -2.75 4.60 3.92
CA ASN A 68 -2.09 3.35 4.28
C ASN A 68 -2.92 2.47 5.22
N ILE A 69 -4.12 2.89 5.63
CA ILE A 69 -4.91 2.21 6.65
C ILE A 69 -6.19 1.63 6.06
N LYS A 70 -6.46 0.37 6.39
CA LYS A 70 -7.72 -0.30 6.12
C LYS A 70 -8.28 -0.95 7.38
N TYR A 71 -9.59 -0.91 7.56
CA TYR A 71 -10.23 -1.73 8.59
C TYR A 71 -10.39 -3.16 8.08
N LEU A 72 -9.80 -4.12 8.80
CA LEU A 72 -10.01 -5.54 8.55
C LEU A 72 -10.84 -6.15 9.68
N PRO A 73 -11.78 -7.07 9.36
CA PRO A 73 -12.58 -7.73 10.38
C PRO A 73 -11.72 -8.61 11.30
N THR A 74 -12.11 -8.75 12.57
CA THR A 74 -11.44 -9.61 13.56
C THR A 74 -12.04 -11.01 13.67
N LYS A 75 -13.22 -11.23 13.07
CA LYS A 75 -13.90 -12.53 13.00
C LYS A 75 -14.74 -12.65 11.71
N ALA A 76 -14.96 -13.88 11.25
CA ALA A 76 -15.74 -14.15 10.04
C ALA A 76 -17.21 -13.72 10.19
N GLY A 77 -17.83 -13.32 9.08
CA GLY A 77 -19.26 -12.98 9.02
C GLY A 77 -19.63 -11.58 9.52
N VAL A 78 -18.67 -10.76 9.96
CA VAL A 78 -18.90 -9.37 10.40
C VAL A 78 -18.96 -8.39 9.23
N ASN A 79 -18.14 -8.63 8.20
CA ASN A 79 -18.04 -7.72 7.06
C ASN A 79 -18.89 -8.22 5.89
N SER A 80 -19.49 -7.29 5.14
CA SER A 80 -20.29 -7.59 3.95
C SER A 80 -19.47 -8.19 2.82
N ASN A 81 -18.15 -7.92 2.76
CA ASN A 81 -17.23 -8.64 1.89
C ASN A 81 -16.69 -9.89 2.61
N PRO A 82 -17.20 -11.11 2.30
CA PRO A 82 -16.76 -12.33 2.96
C PRO A 82 -15.33 -12.76 2.57
N LYS A 83 -14.72 -12.11 1.58
CA LYS A 83 -13.35 -12.42 1.12
C LYS A 83 -12.28 -11.68 1.92
N LEU A 84 -12.63 -10.62 2.66
CA LEU A 84 -11.65 -9.88 3.44
C LEU A 84 -10.95 -10.81 4.44
N PRO A 85 -9.61 -10.76 4.52
CA PRO A 85 -8.88 -11.55 5.50
C PRO A 85 -9.24 -11.09 6.91
N ILE A 86 -9.34 -12.07 7.80
CA ILE A 86 -9.45 -11.79 9.23
C ILE A 86 -8.09 -11.30 9.74
N HIS A 87 -8.07 -10.18 10.45
CA HIS A 87 -6.86 -9.63 11.03
C HIS A 87 -6.44 -10.43 12.27
N ASN A 88 -5.77 -11.56 12.05
CA ASN A 88 -5.37 -12.48 13.11
C ASN A 88 -3.85 -12.68 13.17
N GLY A 89 -3.17 -11.77 13.86
CA GLY A 89 -1.74 -11.90 14.16
C GLY A 89 -0.81 -11.42 13.04
N SER A 90 0.45 -11.86 13.12
CA SER A 90 1.54 -11.33 12.30
C SER A 90 1.58 -11.89 10.88
N HIS A 91 1.88 -11.05 9.89
CA HIS A 91 1.86 -11.41 8.47
C HIS A 91 3.24 -11.26 7.80
N PRO A 92 4.24 -12.10 8.17
CA PRO A 92 5.63 -11.92 7.70
C PRO A 92 5.81 -12.15 6.20
N ILE A 93 5.07 -13.09 5.60
CA ILE A 93 5.11 -13.33 4.14
C ILE A 93 4.63 -12.10 3.39
N TYR A 94 3.49 -11.54 3.81
CA TYR A 94 2.97 -10.29 3.28
C TYR A 94 3.97 -9.14 3.44
N THR A 95 4.55 -8.98 4.63
CA THR A 95 5.57 -7.95 4.88
C THR A 95 6.77 -8.11 3.95
N ASN A 96 7.25 -9.33 3.71
CA ASN A 96 8.35 -9.57 2.77
C ASN A 96 7.95 -9.24 1.33
N GLN A 97 6.72 -9.55 0.92
CA GLN A 97 6.24 -9.27 -0.44
C GLN A 97 6.14 -7.76 -0.70
N VAL A 98 5.64 -6.99 0.27
CA VAL A 98 5.62 -5.52 0.20
C VAL A 98 7.05 -4.98 0.18
N LYS A 99 7.95 -5.51 1.00
CA LYS A 99 9.36 -5.12 1.00
C LYS A 99 10.01 -5.33 -0.38
N MET A 100 9.78 -6.47 -1.01
CA MET A 100 10.32 -6.74 -2.36
C MET A 100 9.80 -5.74 -3.39
N ASP A 101 8.55 -5.29 -3.29
CA ASP A 101 8.00 -4.28 -4.19
C ASP A 101 8.69 -2.92 -3.99
N LEU A 102 8.93 -2.52 -2.74
CA LEU A 102 9.71 -1.32 -2.42
C LEU A 102 11.17 -1.45 -2.88
N ASP A 103 11.82 -2.60 -2.68
CA ASP A 103 13.18 -2.85 -3.16
C ASP A 103 13.26 -2.69 -4.70
N ARG A 104 12.24 -3.15 -5.45
CA ARG A 104 12.17 -2.95 -6.92
C ARG A 104 12.02 -1.48 -7.31
N VAL A 105 11.36 -0.65 -6.50
CA VAL A 105 11.33 0.81 -6.72
C VAL A 105 12.73 1.38 -6.57
N SER A 106 13.46 1.02 -5.50
CA SER A 106 14.86 1.46 -5.31
C SER A 106 15.76 1.07 -6.50
N VAL A 107 15.61 -0.14 -7.03
CA VAL A 107 16.38 -0.61 -8.20
C VAL A 107 16.05 0.23 -9.44
N ARG A 108 14.77 0.47 -9.72
CA ARG A 108 14.35 1.30 -10.87
C ARG A 108 14.86 2.73 -10.76
N ALA A 109 14.74 3.35 -9.58
CA ALA A 109 15.24 4.70 -9.36
C ALA A 109 16.77 4.78 -9.55
N ALA A 110 17.51 3.76 -9.11
CA ALA A 110 18.96 3.69 -9.33
C ALA A 110 19.34 3.47 -10.81
N GLN A 111 18.55 2.70 -11.57
CA GLN A 111 18.74 2.52 -13.01
C GLN A 111 18.46 3.82 -13.77
N ASP A 112 17.34 4.48 -13.47
CA ASP A 112 16.98 5.77 -14.06
C ASP A 112 18.05 6.84 -13.78
N ALA A 113 18.61 6.86 -12.57
CA ALA A 113 19.69 7.77 -12.22
C ALA A 113 20.95 7.55 -13.09
N ARG A 114 21.30 6.31 -13.42
CA ARG A 114 22.42 5.99 -14.34
C ARG A 114 22.16 6.47 -15.77
N LEU A 115 20.88 6.66 -16.13
CA LEU A 115 20.44 7.21 -17.41
C LEU A 115 20.25 8.74 -17.36
N GLY A 116 20.65 9.40 -16.26
CA GLY A 116 20.52 10.84 -16.08
C GLY A 116 19.14 11.31 -15.62
N LYS A 117 18.21 10.40 -15.32
CA LYS A 117 16.88 10.73 -14.80
C LYS A 117 16.89 10.75 -13.27
N VAL A 118 16.67 11.93 -12.69
CA VAL A 118 16.61 12.12 -11.24
C VAL A 118 15.15 12.05 -10.77
N TRP A 119 14.89 11.18 -9.81
CA TRP A 119 13.59 11.04 -9.17
C TRP A 119 13.40 12.11 -8.07
N LYS A 120 12.22 12.71 -8.03
CA LYS A 120 11.74 13.60 -6.96
C LYS A 120 10.95 12.80 -5.92
N ALA A 121 10.69 13.38 -4.76
CA ALA A 121 9.85 12.78 -3.72
C ALA A 121 8.47 12.35 -4.26
N SER A 122 7.88 13.14 -5.18
CA SER A 122 6.61 12.82 -5.85
C SER A 122 6.65 11.54 -6.68
N ASP A 123 7.79 11.19 -7.27
CA ASP A 123 7.93 9.96 -8.06
C ASP A 123 7.93 8.74 -7.13
N TYR A 124 8.60 8.83 -5.98
CA TYR A 124 8.54 7.79 -4.95
C TYR A 124 7.15 7.68 -4.32
N GLN A 125 6.46 8.80 -4.10
CA GLN A 125 5.09 8.81 -3.59
C GLN A 125 4.13 8.11 -4.56
N ALA A 126 4.24 8.38 -5.87
CA ALA A 126 3.40 7.71 -6.88
C ALA A 126 3.59 6.17 -6.88
N GLU A 127 4.81 5.70 -6.65
CA GLU A 127 5.08 4.26 -6.51
C GLU A 127 4.53 3.68 -5.19
N ILE A 128 4.59 4.44 -4.09
CA ILE A 128 3.95 4.06 -2.82
C ILE A 128 2.43 3.95 -3.00
N ASP A 129 1.79 4.91 -3.66
CA ASP A 129 0.35 4.90 -3.93
C ASP A 129 -0.05 3.69 -4.78
N SER A 130 0.77 3.36 -5.78
CA SER A 130 0.60 2.16 -6.62
C SER A 130 0.70 0.86 -5.81
N ILE A 131 1.68 0.78 -4.89
CA ILE A 131 1.86 -0.35 -3.99
C ILE A 131 0.65 -0.46 -3.03
N ILE A 132 0.21 0.64 -2.42
CA ILE A 132 -0.97 0.67 -1.55
C ILE A 132 -2.19 0.16 -2.32
N ASN A 133 -2.45 0.68 -3.51
CA ASN A 133 -3.60 0.27 -4.32
C ASN A 133 -3.55 -1.22 -4.66
N LYS A 134 -2.39 -1.71 -5.12
CA LYS A 134 -2.17 -3.14 -5.39
C LYS A 134 -2.54 -4.00 -4.19
N TYR A 135 -1.99 -3.68 -3.02
CA TYR A 135 -2.21 -4.50 -1.83
C TYR A 135 -3.61 -4.37 -1.25
N ASN A 136 -4.23 -3.20 -1.39
CA ASN A 136 -5.63 -3.00 -1.04
C ASN A 136 -6.55 -3.95 -1.85
N ILE A 137 -6.35 -4.01 -3.17
CA ILE A 137 -7.08 -4.93 -4.06
C ILE A 137 -6.85 -6.40 -3.67
N LEU A 138 -5.59 -6.77 -3.40
CA LEU A 138 -5.26 -8.15 -3.02
C LEU A 138 -5.91 -8.54 -1.67
N LEU A 139 -6.01 -7.61 -0.72
CA LEU A 139 -6.75 -7.80 0.53
C LEU A 139 -8.27 -7.93 0.25
N ASP A 140 -8.85 -7.08 -0.58
CA ASP A 140 -10.28 -7.14 -0.95
C ASP A 140 -10.67 -8.45 -1.62
N GLN A 141 -9.75 -9.04 -2.37
CA GLN A 141 -9.92 -10.31 -3.05
C GLN A 141 -9.61 -11.52 -2.14
N GLY A 142 -9.13 -11.30 -0.92
CA GLY A 142 -8.73 -12.36 0.00
C GLY A 142 -7.48 -13.13 -0.43
N LEU A 143 -6.68 -12.56 -1.33
CA LEU A 143 -5.46 -13.16 -1.87
C LEU A 143 -4.25 -12.99 -0.93
N ILE A 144 -4.38 -12.11 0.07
CA ILE A 144 -3.42 -11.91 1.14
C ILE A 144 -4.10 -12.20 2.47
N LYS A 145 -3.39 -12.92 3.35
CA LYS A 145 -3.90 -13.32 4.66
C LYS A 145 -3.00 -12.86 5.78
N CYS A 146 -3.63 -12.53 6.90
CA CYS A 146 -2.93 -12.30 8.17
C CYS A 146 -2.75 -13.66 8.86
N LYS A 147 -1.62 -14.32 8.58
CA LYS A 147 -1.36 -15.76 8.80
C LYS A 147 -2.24 -16.74 8.02
#